data_AF-A0A5Q4GMK6-F1
#
_entry.id   AF-A0A5Q4GMK6-F1
#
_cell.length_a   1.000
_cell.length_b   1.000
_cell.length_c   1.000
_cell.angle_alpha   90.00
_cell.angle_beta   90.00
_cell.angle_gamma   90.00
#
_symmetry.space_group_name_H-M   'P 1'
#
loop_
_entity.id
_entity.type
_entity.pdbx_description
1 polymer ?
#
loop_
_entity_poly.entity_id
_entity_poly.type
_entity_poly.pdbx_seq_one_letter_code
_entity_poly.pdbx_strand_id
1 'polypeptide(L)'
;GLDNGYAIAYEYQEHDCIFIDNLAVAHRASPEAHLPAEQQGLRIMHRSTVRGVDDLAPGYGLPQYVRIGGASPFGPGVWQAGGVGFRWDDGIPMQN
;
A
#
# COMPACT_ATOMS: atom_id res chain seq x y z
N GLY A 1 -16.36 2.35 1.51
CA GLY A 1 -16.46 2.18 0.05
C GLY A 1 -17.69 2.92 -0.44
N LEU A 2 -17.83 3.03 -1.78
CA LEU A 2 -18.88 3.68 -2.61
C LEU A 2 -19.46 5.03 -2.14
N ASP A 3 -19.79 5.20 -0.86
CA ASP A 3 -20.28 6.43 -0.25
C ASP A 3 -19.23 7.11 0.67
N ASN A 4 -18.30 6.35 1.26
CA ASN A 4 -17.37 6.84 2.30
C ASN A 4 -15.87 6.64 1.95
N GLY A 5 -15.53 6.42 0.68
CA GLY A 5 -14.15 6.11 0.25
C GLY A 5 -13.70 4.69 0.60
N TYR A 6 -12.61 4.21 0.01
CA TYR A 6 -12.13 2.81 0.16
C TYR A 6 -11.05 2.65 1.24
N ALA A 7 -10.76 3.71 2.00
CA ALA A 7 -9.71 3.71 3.00
C ALA A 7 -10.30 4.02 4.38
N ILE A 8 -9.73 3.40 5.41
CA ILE A 8 -9.96 3.74 6.80
C ILE A 8 -8.63 4.16 7.43
N ALA A 9 -8.67 5.18 8.28
CA ALA A 9 -7.54 5.49 9.15
C ALA A 9 -7.62 4.60 10.39
N TYR A 10 -6.48 4.04 10.81
CA TYR A 10 -6.37 3.29 12.05
C TYR A 10 -5.36 3.99 12.96
N GLU A 11 -5.83 4.46 14.11
CA GLU A 11 -5.00 5.07 15.14
C GLU A 11 -4.44 3.96 16.05
N TYR A 12 -3.11 3.80 16.04
CA TYR A 12 -2.44 2.75 16.81
C TYR A 12 -2.35 3.11 18.30
N GLN A 13 -2.55 2.11 19.14
CA GLN A 13 -2.15 2.14 20.55
C GLN A 13 -0.98 1.18 20.79
N GLU A 14 -0.28 1.36 21.92
CA GLU A 14 0.79 0.44 22.32
C GLU A 14 0.24 -0.98 22.46
N HIS A 15 0.98 -1.95 21.93
CA HIS A 15 0.62 -3.37 21.89
C HIS A 15 -0.54 -3.77 20.97
N ASP A 16 -1.05 -2.86 20.15
CA ASP A 16 -1.97 -3.25 19.08
C ASP A 16 -1.32 -4.27 18.13
N CYS A 17 -2.08 -5.31 17.80
CA CYS A 17 -1.69 -6.32 16.82
C CYS A 17 -2.73 -6.37 15.69
N ILE A 18 -2.31 -5.97 14.50
CA ILE A 18 -3.18 -5.93 13.32
C ILE A 18 -2.85 -7.12 12.42
N PHE A 19 -3.89 -7.82 12.00
CA PHE A 19 -3.83 -8.87 10.98
C PHE A 19 -4.39 -8.32 9.69
N ILE A 20 -3.61 -8.42 8.61
CA ILE A 20 -3.99 -7.91 7.29
C ILE A 20 -3.96 -9.06 6.30
N ASP A 21 -5.09 -9.31 5.65
CA ASP A 21 -5.14 -10.16 4.46
C ASP A 21 -4.62 -9.35 3.26
N ASN A 22 -3.38 -9.61 2.88
CA ASN A 22 -2.72 -8.91 1.77
C ASN A 22 -3.34 -9.23 0.40
N LEU A 23 -4.17 -10.27 0.26
CA LEU A 23 -4.89 -10.55 -0.99
C LEU A 23 -6.20 -9.75 -1.09
N ALA A 24 -6.74 -9.28 0.04
CA ALA A 24 -8.01 -8.54 0.09
C ALA A 24 -7.84 -7.04 0.35
N VAL A 25 -6.81 -6.63 1.09
CA VAL A 25 -6.65 -5.27 1.60
C VAL A 25 -5.26 -4.72 1.34
N ALA A 26 -5.20 -3.60 0.62
CA ALA A 26 -4.00 -2.77 0.53
C ALA A 26 -3.90 -1.86 1.76
N HIS A 27 -2.67 -1.59 2.22
CA HIS A 27 -2.42 -0.69 3.35
C HIS A 27 -1.25 0.25 3.03
N ARG A 28 -1.26 1.42 3.66
CA ARG A 28 -0.19 2.41 3.59
C ARG A 28 -0.02 3.12 4.92
N ALA A 29 1.17 3.63 5.20
CA ALA A 29 1.38 4.55 6.30
C ALA A 29 0.70 5.90 6.00
N SER A 30 0.28 6.62 7.05
CA SER A 30 -0.16 8.01 6.89
C SER A 30 1.06 8.92 6.65
N PRO A 31 0.90 10.09 6.00
CA PRO A 31 2.01 11.01 5.76
C PRO A 31 2.77 11.39 7.04
N GLU A 32 2.04 11.53 8.15
CA GLU A 32 2.57 11.92 9.45
C GLU A 32 3.56 10.89 10.00
N ALA A 33 3.42 9.61 9.63
CA ALA A 33 4.34 8.55 10.02
C ALA A 33 5.77 8.77 9.48
N HIS A 34 5.95 9.66 8.49
CA HIS A 34 7.25 10.01 7.90
C HIS A 34 7.83 11.32 8.47
N LEU A 35 7.21 11.94 9.48
CA LEU A 35 7.78 13.11 10.16
C LEU A 35 9.07 12.73 10.92
N PRO A 36 9.96 13.70 11.21
CA PRO A 36 11.14 13.43 12.03
C PRO A 36 10.76 12.85 13.40
N ALA A 37 11.58 11.94 13.92
CA ALA A 37 11.34 11.27 15.21
C ALA A 37 11.30 12.27 16.38
N GLU A 38 11.94 13.43 16.24
CA GLU A 38 11.91 14.52 17.22
C GLU A 38 10.51 15.17 17.33
N GLN A 39 9.68 15.03 16.30
CA GLN A 39 8.32 15.60 16.26
C GLN A 39 7.25 14.59 16.68
N GLN A 40 7.37 13.33 16.25
CA GLN A 40 6.34 12.30 16.47
C GLN A 40 6.76 11.19 17.46
N GLY A 41 7.99 11.22 17.96
CA GLY A 41 8.57 10.12 18.74
C GLY A 41 9.06 8.97 17.86
N LEU A 42 9.84 8.06 18.46
CA LEU A 42 10.30 6.86 17.78
C LEU A 42 9.19 5.80 17.79
N ARG A 43 8.76 5.38 16.60
CA ARG A 43 7.81 4.28 16.43
C ARG A 43 8.54 2.97 16.10
N ILE A 44 8.31 1.93 16.88
CA ILE A 44 8.84 0.58 16.65
C ILE A 44 7.68 -0.36 16.36
N MET A 45 7.75 -1.09 15.24
CA MET A 45 6.75 -2.09 14.85
C MET A 45 7.41 -3.42 14.52
N HIS A 46 6.92 -4.49 15.13
CA HIS A 46 7.30 -5.84 14.76
C HIS A 46 6.36 -6.37 13.67
N ARG A 47 6.91 -6.88 12.57
CA ARG A 47 6.13 -7.42 11.45
C ARG A 47 6.55 -8.85 11.15
N SER A 48 5.55 -9.72 11.01
CA SER A 48 5.71 -11.07 10.46
C SER A 48 4.78 -11.24 9.27
N THR A 49 5.25 -11.92 8.25
CA THR A 49 4.47 -12.20 7.04
C THR A 49 4.47 -13.71 6.80
N VAL A 50 3.29 -14.27 6.53
CA VAL A 50 3.13 -15.67 6.14
C VAL A 50 2.73 -15.77 4.69
N ARG A 51 3.11 -16.88 4.02
CA ARG A 51 2.68 -17.14 2.65
C ARG A 51 1.18 -17.44 2.64
N GLY A 52 0.44 -16.84 1.70
CA GLY A 52 -0.96 -17.20 1.44
C GLY A 52 -1.11 -18.66 1.04
N VAL A 53 -2.28 -19.23 1.35
CA VAL A 53 -2.64 -20.60 0.94
C VAL A 53 -3.15 -20.65 -0.49
N ASP A 54 -3.77 -19.55 -0.94
CA ASP A 54 -4.26 -19.37 -2.30
C ASP A 54 -3.31 -18.48 -3.10
N ASP A 55 -3.25 -18.71 -4.40
CA ASP A 55 -2.62 -17.78 -5.33
C ASP A 55 -3.50 -16.52 -5.47
N LEU A 56 -2.88 -15.36 -5.69
CA LEU A 56 -3.61 -14.15 -6.07
C LEU A 56 -4.50 -14.46 -7.28
N ALA A 57 -5.79 -14.12 -7.25
CA ALA A 57 -6.70 -14.35 -8.37
C ALA A 57 -7.54 -13.08 -8.58
N PRO A 58 -7.02 -12.08 -9.31
CA PRO A 58 -7.70 -10.82 -9.49
C PRO A 58 -9.05 -11.00 -10.20
N GLY A 59 -10.12 -10.48 -9.60
CA GLY A 59 -11.47 -10.49 -10.20
C GLY A 59 -11.65 -9.44 -11.30
N TYR A 60 -12.87 -9.35 -11.84
CA TYR A 60 -13.31 -8.25 -12.72
C TYR A 60 -12.50 -8.07 -14.02
N GLY A 61 -11.89 -9.15 -14.53
CA GLY A 61 -11.07 -9.11 -15.74
C GLY A 61 -9.69 -8.48 -15.54
N LEU A 62 -9.27 -8.27 -14.29
CA LEU A 62 -7.93 -7.79 -13.98
C LEU A 62 -6.88 -8.86 -14.31
N PRO A 63 -5.72 -8.49 -14.86
CA PRO A 63 -4.68 -9.45 -15.20
C PRO A 63 -3.96 -9.96 -13.94
N GLN A 64 -3.59 -11.24 -13.96
CA GLN A 64 -2.76 -11.87 -12.92
C GLN A 64 -1.41 -11.17 -12.74
N TYR A 65 -0.85 -10.64 -13.82
CA TYR A 65 0.44 -9.97 -13.86
C TYR A 65 0.35 -8.69 -14.66
N VAL A 66 1.01 -7.63 -14.19
CA VAL A 66 1.14 -6.36 -14.90
C VAL A 66 2.61 -6.09 -15.20
N ARG A 67 2.92 -5.72 -16.45
CA ARG A 67 4.28 -5.32 -16.84
C ARG A 67 4.59 -3.91 -16.33
N ILE A 68 5.10 -3.82 -15.11
CA ILE A 68 5.45 -2.54 -14.46
C ILE A 68 6.70 -1.84 -15.05
N GLY A 69 7.39 -2.47 -16.01
CA GLY A 69 8.49 -1.84 -16.75
C GLY A 69 8.07 -1.23 -18.10
N GLY A 70 6.77 -1.14 -18.38
CA GLY A 70 6.22 -0.60 -19.62
C GLY A 70 5.23 0.53 -19.38
N ALA A 71 4.53 0.96 -20.42
CA ALA A 71 3.44 1.93 -20.30
C ALA A 71 2.27 1.34 -19.48
N SER A 72 1.54 2.20 -18.77
CA SER A 72 0.34 1.77 -18.04
C SER A 72 -0.81 1.40 -18.95
N PRO A 73 -1.42 0.20 -18.76
CA PRO A 73 -2.62 -0.18 -19.49
C PRO A 73 -3.86 0.58 -19.02
N PHE A 74 -3.76 1.34 -17.92
CA PHE A 74 -4.89 2.04 -17.27
C PHE A 74 -4.90 3.55 -17.53
N GLY A 75 -4.03 4.07 -18.40
CA GLY A 75 -3.95 5.49 -18.73
C GLY A 75 -2.68 6.18 -18.18
N PRO A 76 -2.67 7.52 -18.07
CA PRO A 76 -1.51 8.27 -17.59
C PRO A 76 -1.17 7.92 -16.13
N GLY A 77 0.10 8.07 -15.76
CA GLY A 77 0.65 7.70 -14.45
C GLY A 77 2.04 7.08 -14.58
N VAL A 78 2.70 6.85 -13.45
CA VAL A 78 4.08 6.35 -13.38
C VAL A 78 4.09 4.97 -12.75
N TRP A 79 4.64 3.99 -13.48
CA TRP A 79 5.10 2.74 -12.88
C TRP A 79 6.50 2.90 -12.32
N GLN A 80 6.67 2.51 -11.07
CA GLN A 80 7.99 2.40 -10.45
C GLN A 80 8.22 0.95 -10.02
N ALA A 81 9.05 0.27 -10.80
CA ALA A 81 9.59 -1.03 -10.42
C ALA A 81 10.44 -0.91 -9.15
N GLY A 82 10.50 -1.98 -8.35
CA GLY A 82 11.26 -1.99 -7.08
C GLY A 82 10.42 -1.81 -5.81
N GLY A 83 9.11 -2.08 -5.87
CA GLY A 83 8.24 -2.19 -4.68
C GLY A 83 7.30 -1.01 -4.43
N VAL A 84 7.42 0.09 -5.20
CA VAL A 84 6.56 1.27 -5.07
C VAL A 84 5.26 1.14 -5.88
N GLY A 85 5.28 0.45 -7.03
CA GLY A 85 4.08 0.11 -7.80
C GLY A 85 3.63 1.19 -8.78
N PHE A 86 2.34 1.51 -8.81
CA PHE A 86 1.73 2.52 -9.69
C PHE A 86 1.38 3.80 -8.94
N ARG A 87 1.62 4.97 -9.53
CA ARG A 87 1.02 6.24 -9.09
C ARG A 87 0.21 6.87 -10.21
N TRP A 88 -0.97 7.37 -9.84
CA TRP A 88 -1.89 8.04 -10.75
C TRP A 88 -1.45 9.48 -11.10
N ASP A 89 -0.48 10.02 -10.36
CA ASP A 89 0.06 11.38 -10.51
C ASP A 89 1.59 11.31 -10.46
N ASP A 90 2.23 11.85 -11.50
CA ASP A 90 3.67 11.84 -11.74
C ASP A 90 4.43 12.90 -10.94
N GLY A 91 3.73 13.88 -10.38
CA GLY A 91 4.28 14.93 -9.53
C GLY A 91 4.42 14.55 -8.06
N ILE A 92 3.86 13.41 -7.62
CA ILE A 92 3.94 13.01 -6.21
C ILE A 92 5.37 12.59 -5.85
N PRO A 93 6.00 13.21 -4.83
CA PRO A 93 7.34 12.85 -4.39
C PRO A 93 7.46 11.36 -4.06
N MET A 94 8.51 10.73 -4.60
CA MET A 94 8.85 9.34 -4.29
C MET A 94 9.58 9.33 -2.94
N GLN A 95 8.89 8.88 -1.89
CA GLN A 95 9.49 8.62 -0.59
C GLN A 95 9.37 7.12 -0.30
N ASN A 96 10.50 6.50 0.04
CA ASN A 96 10.56 5.18 0.67
C ASN A 96 10.53 5.37 2.19
#